data_AF-A0A925I3D5-F1
#
_entry.id   AF-A0A925I3D5-F1
#
_cell.length_a   1.000
_cell.length_b   1.000
_cell.length_c   1.000
_cell.angle_alpha   90.00
_cell.angle_beta   90.00
_cell.angle_gamma   90.00
#
_symmetry.space_group_name_H-M   'P 1'
#
loop_
_entity.id
_entity.type
_entity.pdbx_description
1 polymer ?
#
loop_
_entity_poly.entity_id
_entity_poly.type
_entity_poly.pdbx_seq_one_letter_code
_entity_poly.pdbx_strand_id
1 'polypeptide(L)' 'ATARQRIVTGTLATLPGLVEQGRFGSPCLTIVGEVVSLHESLKWFAGMAESAHCAAHP' A
#
# COMPACT_ATOMS: atom_id res chain seq x y z
N ALA A 1 6.34 -11.80 0.91
CA ALA A 1 5.19 -10.93 1.18
C ALA A 1 5.15 -10.60 2.67
N THR A 2 5.47 -9.37 3.08
CA THR A 2 5.40 -8.99 4.50
C THR A 2 3.98 -8.52 4.83
N ALA A 3 3.34 -9.11 5.84
CA ALA A 3 1.96 -8.79 6.25
C ALA A 3 1.73 -7.34 6.73
N ARG A 4 2.78 -6.50 6.82
CA ARG A 4 2.73 -5.11 7.34
C ARG A 4 3.06 -4.05 6.29
N GLN A 5 2.97 -4.38 5.00
CA GLN A 5 3.22 -3.41 3.93
C GLN A 5 2.17 -2.28 4.00
N ARG A 6 2.64 -1.04 4.12
CA ARG A 6 1.81 0.17 4.12
C ARG A 6 2.19 1.00 2.91
N ILE A 7 1.20 1.57 2.24
CA ILE A 7 1.39 2.37 1.03
C ILE A 7 0.73 3.73 1.27
N VAL A 8 1.41 4.80 0.86
CA VAL A 8 0.86 6.15 0.83
C VAL A 8 1.21 6.79 -0.51
N THR A 9 0.26 7.50 -1.09
CA THR A 9 0.41 8.23 -2.36
C THR A 9 0.06 9.69 -2.13
N GLY A 10 0.70 10.57 -2.91
CA GLY A 10 0.53 12.01 -2.80
C GLY A 10 1.33 12.74 -3.86
N THR A 11 1.30 14.06 -3.82
CA THR A 11 2.17 14.89 -4.66
C THR A 11 3.50 15.10 -3.96
N LEU A 12 4.51 15.60 -4.68
CA LEU A 12 5.79 15.97 -4.07
C LEU A 12 5.65 16.95 -2.91
N ALA A 13 4.62 17.80 -2.94
CA ALA A 13 4.33 18.76 -1.87
C ALA A 13 3.67 18.11 -0.64
N THR A 14 2.82 17.09 -0.83
CA THR A 14 2.05 16.49 0.28
C THR A 14 2.71 15.25 0.87
N LEU A 15 3.53 14.54 0.10
CA LEU A 15 4.15 13.27 0.49
C LEU A 15 4.96 13.35 1.79
N PRO A 16 5.78 14.39 2.07
CA PRO A 16 6.52 14.49 3.33
C PRO A 16 5.60 14.50 4.56
N GLY A 17 4.54 15.32 4.53
CA GLY A 17 3.59 15.39 5.65
C GLY A 17 2.82 14.09 5.84
N LEU A 18 2.45 13.41 4.75
CA LEU A 18 1.79 12.10 4.80
C LEU A 18 2.70 11.01 5.39
N VAL A 19 4.00 11.05 5.07
CA VAL A 19 5.02 10.14 5.59
C VAL A 19 5.23 10.34 7.10
N GLU A 20 5.29 11.59 7.56
CA GLU A 20 5.41 11.93 8.98
C GLU A 20 4.17 11.51 9.78
N GLN A 21 2.97 11.84 9.29
CA GLN A 21 1.69 11.46 9.91
C GLN A 21 1.55 9.94 10.01
N GLY A 22 1.93 9.22 8.96
CA GLY A 22 1.89 7.76 8.92
C GLY A 22 3.00 7.08 9.73
N ARG A 23 3.95 7.83 10.30
CA ARG A 23 5.13 7.31 11.00
C ARG A 23 5.81 6.21 10.18
N PHE A 24 6.10 6.50 8.92
CA PHE A 24 6.90 5.58 8.10
C PHE A 24 8.33 5.57 8.62
N GLY A 25 8.93 4.38 8.65
CA GLY A 25 10.31 4.17 9.06
C GLY A 25 11.01 3.26 8.08
N SER A 26 12.34 3.24 8.14
CA SER A 26 13.14 2.35 7.31
C SER A 26 12.87 0.87 7.63
N PRO A 27 12.96 -0.03 6.64
CA PRO A 27 13.20 0.23 5.21
C PRO A 27 11.92 0.67 4.45
N CYS A 28 12.07 1.62 3.51
CA CYS A 28 10.98 2.11 2.65
C CYS A 28 11.44 2.35 1.21
N LEU A 29 10.49 2.29 0.27
CA LEU A 29 10.69 2.58 -1.15
C LEU A 29 9.86 3.81 -1.56
N THR A 30 10.48 4.74 -2.28
CA THR A 30 9.81 5.92 -2.85
C THR A 30 9.76 5.81 -4.37
N ILE A 31 8.59 6.05 -4.95
CA ILE A 31 8.34 6.01 -6.40
C ILE A 31 7.80 7.39 -6.82
N VAL A 32 8.32 7.97 -7.89
CA VAL A 32 7.95 9.31 -8.38
C VAL A 32 7.66 9.26 -9.88
N GLY A 33 6.61 9.98 -10.31
CA GLY A 33 6.20 10.11 -11.71
C GLY A 33 4.81 9.52 -11.98
N GLU A 34 4.39 9.57 -13.24
CA GLU A 34 3.06 9.11 -13.70
C GLU A 34 2.76 7.64 -13.37
N VAL A 35 3.81 6.84 -13.20
CA VAL A 35 3.71 5.44 -12.78
C VAL A 35 2.99 5.25 -11.44
N VAL A 36 2.97 6.28 -10.58
CA VAL A 36 2.23 6.25 -9.31
C VAL A 36 0.72 6.17 -9.54
N SER A 37 0.20 6.73 -10.64
CA SER A 37 -1.21 6.64 -11.00
C SER A 37 -1.64 5.19 -11.30
N LEU A 38 -0.72 4.35 -11.78
CA LEU A 38 -0.99 2.92 -12.04
C LEU A 38 -1.15 2.10 -10.75
N HIS A 39 -0.72 2.62 -9.59
CA HIS A 39 -0.86 1.93 -8.31
C HIS A 39 -2.32 1.53 -8.03
N GLU A 40 -3.28 2.38 -8.38
CA GLU A 40 -4.71 2.07 -8.18
C GLU A 40 -5.19 0.93 -9.07
N SER A 41 -4.81 0.96 -10.36
CA SER A 41 -5.20 -0.07 -11.33
C SER A 41 -4.50 -1.41 -11.09
N LEU A 42 -3.29 -1.40 -10.51
CA LEU A 42 -2.45 -2.57 -10.30
C LEU A 42 -2.41 -3.04 -8.84
N LYS A 43 -3.40 -2.65 -8.02
CA LYS A 43 -3.47 -3.00 -6.59
C LYS A 43 -3.89 -4.46 -6.33
N TRP A 44 -3.24 -5.42 -6.98
CA TRP A 44 -3.52 -6.85 -6.84
C TRP A 44 -2.98 -7.45 -5.54
N PHE A 45 -2.05 -6.77 -4.87
CA PHE A 45 -1.48 -7.17 -3.58
C PHE A 45 -2.03 -6.29 -2.45
N ALA A 46 -3.23 -6.63 -1.99
CA ALA A 46 -3.79 -6.13 -0.74
C ALA A 46 -3.52 -7.21 0.32
N GLY A 47 -2.55 -6.98 1.20
CA GLY A 47 -2.20 -7.95 2.24
C GLY A 47 -3.46 -8.41 2.99
N MET A 48 -3.83 -9.68 2.81
CA MET A 48 -4.91 -10.42 3.47
C MET A 48 -6.00 -9.55 4.14
N ALA A 49 -6.98 -9.10 3.36
CA ALA A 49 -8.31 -8.90 3.92
C ALA A 49 -8.92 -10.29 4.18
N GLU A 50 -8.83 -10.71 5.45
CA GLU A 50 -9.61 -11.69 6.19
C GLU A 50 -10.60 -12.62 5.43
N SER A 51 -10.34 -13.93 5.53
CA SER A 51 -11.30 -15.02 5.81
C SER A 51 -12.66 -15.05 5.08
N ALA A 52 -12.73 -15.66 3.89
CA ALA A 52 -14.03 -16.10 3.32
C ALA A 52 -13.94 -17.35 2.41
N HIS A 53 -13.14 -18.37 2.76
CA HIS A 53 -13.15 -19.65 2.02
C HIS A 53 -13.20 -20.93 2.87
N CYS A 54 -13.50 -20.85 4.17
CA CYS A 54 -13.84 -22.04 4.96
C CYS A 54 -15.30 -22.01 5.40
N ALA A 55 -16.23 -22.01 4.43
CA ALA A 55 -17.59 -22.43 4.71
C ALA A 55 -18.18 -23.08 3.46
N ALA A 56 -18.29 -24.41 3.55
CA ALA A 56 -19.13 -25.30 2.77
C ALA A 56 -18.66 -25.66 1.34
N HIS A 57 -17.98 -26.80 1.25
CA HIS A 57 -18.24 -27.77 0.19
C HIS A 57 -18.38 -29.16 0.83
N PRO A 58 -19.52 -29.86 0.73
CA PRO A 58 -19.55 -31.32 0.89
C PRO A 58 -18.81 -32.00 -0.27
#